data_AF-A0A9E0LIE7-F1
#
_entry.id   AF-A0A9E0LIE7-F1
#
_cell.length_a   1.000
_cell.length_b   1.000
_cell.length_c   1.000
_cell.angle_alpha   90.00
_cell.angle_beta   90.00
_cell.angle_gamma   90.00
#
_symmetry.space_group_name_H-M   'P 1'
#
loop_
_entity.id
_entity.type
_entity.pdbx_description
1 polymer ?
#
loop_
_entity_poly.entity_id
_entity_poly.type
_entity_poly.pdbx_seq_one_letter_code
_entity_poly.pdbx_strand_id
1 'polypeptide(L)'
;MNHEFRQNREPTAEERKAGIAALKRWKSANRYEKNRMASDIVLSKVLIGLTQLEIVEHMGTPDAFTALHEIGPHIRHTGYNAMDDESKCDLLIELNDDGKTSEVHVDVF
;
A
#
# COMPACT_ATOMS: atom_id res chain seq x y z
N MET A 1 -6.02 2.48 19.19
CA MET A 1 -5.77 1.03 19.20
C MET A 1 -5.41 0.72 17.77
N ASN A 2 -4.13 0.52 17.45
CA ASN A 2 -3.72 0.37 16.05
C ASN A 2 -4.20 -0.99 15.53
N HIS A 3 -4.99 -0.97 14.46
CA HIS A 3 -5.42 -2.19 13.78
C HIS A 3 -4.58 -2.36 12.52
N GLU A 4 -3.67 -3.33 12.55
CA GLU A 4 -2.84 -3.68 11.40
C GLU A 4 -3.55 -4.76 10.57
N PHE A 5 -3.91 -4.43 9.32
CA PHE A 5 -4.49 -5.39 8.39
C PHE A 5 -3.42 -5.90 7.42
N ARG A 6 -3.08 -7.18 7.54
CA ARG A 6 -2.02 -7.86 6.77
C ARG A 6 -2.54 -8.82 5.71
N GLN A 7 -1.71 -9.06 4.70
CA GLN A 7 -1.95 -9.98 3.59
C GLN A 7 -1.78 -11.46 3.97
N ASN A 8 -2.70 -11.99 4.79
CA ASN A 8 -2.54 -13.34 5.38
C ASN A 8 -3.07 -14.51 4.54
N ARG A 9 -3.60 -14.27 3.34
CA ARG A 9 -4.14 -15.33 2.45
C ARG A 9 -4.00 -14.99 0.98
N GLU A 10 -4.24 -15.98 0.12
CA GLU A 10 -4.37 -15.72 -1.32
C GLU A 10 -5.67 -14.96 -1.65
N PRO A 11 -5.61 -13.97 -2.56
CA PRO A 11 -6.78 -13.21 -2.98
C PRO A 11 -7.68 -14.01 -3.92
N THR A 12 -8.99 -13.80 -3.81
CA THR A 12 -9.96 -14.31 -4.79
C THR A 12 -9.85 -13.54 -6.12
N ALA A 13 -10.53 -14.04 -7.16
CA ALA A 13 -10.55 -13.38 -8.46
C ALA A 13 -11.23 -11.99 -8.37
N GLU A 14 -12.28 -11.86 -7.58
CA GLU A 14 -12.98 -10.60 -7.32
C GLU A 14 -12.07 -9.59 -6.62
N GLU A 15 -11.30 -10.04 -5.63
CA GLU A 15 -10.37 -9.17 -4.90
C GLU A 15 -9.25 -8.68 -5.80
N ARG A 16 -8.66 -9.55 -6.64
CA ARG A 16 -7.69 -9.13 -7.66
C ARG A 16 -8.28 -8.07 -8.59
N LYS A 17 -9.53 -8.25 -9.03
CA LYS A 17 -10.23 -7.30 -9.89
C LYS A 17 -10.47 -5.95 -9.20
N ALA A 18 -10.91 -5.99 -7.93
CA ALA A 18 -11.12 -4.80 -7.11
C ALA A 18 -9.80 -4.03 -6.92
N GLY A 19 -8.72 -4.73 -6.57
CA GLY A 19 -7.38 -4.15 -6.44
C GLY A 19 -6.88 -3.47 -7.70
N ILE A 20 -7.04 -4.10 -8.86
CA ILE A 20 -6.63 -3.49 -10.15
C ILE A 20 -7.45 -2.23 -10.42
N ALA A 21 -8.75 -2.24 -10.12
CA ALA A 21 -9.61 -1.06 -10.28
C ALA A 21 -9.22 0.07 -9.33
N ALA A 22 -8.95 -0.26 -8.06
CA ALA A 22 -8.46 0.67 -7.04
C ALA A 22 -7.12 1.30 -7.47
N LEU A 23 -6.16 0.49 -7.92
CA LEU A 23 -4.84 0.94 -8.35
C LEU A 23 -4.92 1.96 -9.50
N LYS A 24 -5.80 1.72 -10.48
CA LYS A 24 -6.03 2.65 -11.60
C LYS A 24 -6.62 3.99 -11.16
N ARG A 25 -7.40 4.02 -10.08
CA ARG A 25 -8.06 5.24 -9.59
C ARG A 25 -7.24 6.00 -8.55
N TRP A 26 -6.30 5.33 -7.89
CA TRP A 26 -5.57 5.83 -6.73
C TRP A 26 -4.93 7.21 -6.95
N LYS A 27 -4.22 7.41 -8.06
CA LYS A 27 -3.52 8.68 -8.36
C LYS A 27 -4.45 9.88 -8.42
N SER A 28 -5.64 9.71 -8.97
CA SER A 28 -6.64 10.78 -9.12
C SER A 28 -7.57 10.92 -7.91
N ALA A 29 -7.55 9.96 -7.00
CA ALA A 29 -8.46 9.91 -5.86
C ALA A 29 -8.05 10.90 -4.77
N ASN A 30 -9.05 11.52 -4.12
CA ASN A 30 -8.81 12.31 -2.93
C ASN A 30 -8.52 11.40 -1.70
N ARG A 31 -8.14 12.00 -0.56
CA ARG A 31 -7.77 11.24 0.65
C ARG A 31 -8.89 10.33 1.17
N TYR A 32 -10.14 10.77 1.06
CA TYR A 32 -11.32 10.02 1.48
C TYR A 32 -11.52 8.78 0.60
N GLU A 33 -11.45 8.95 -0.72
CA GLU A 33 -11.54 7.84 -1.66
C GLU A 33 -10.38 6.85 -1.50
N LYS A 34 -9.17 7.33 -1.22
CA LYS A 34 -8.00 6.48 -0.95
C LYS A 34 -8.21 5.59 0.27
N ASN A 35 -8.85 6.09 1.33
CA ASN A 35 -9.10 5.32 2.56
C ASN A 35 -9.96 4.08 2.23
N ARG A 36 -11.05 4.30 1.48
CA ARG A 36 -11.98 3.25 1.07
C ARG A 36 -11.36 2.21 0.13
N MET A 37 -10.34 2.60 -0.63
CA MET A 37 -9.65 1.71 -1.58
C MET A 37 -8.43 0.99 -0.97
N ALA A 38 -7.91 1.44 0.18
CA ALA A 38 -6.71 0.88 0.78
C ALA A 38 -6.87 -0.62 1.07
N SER A 39 -8.01 -1.02 1.62
CA SER A 39 -8.34 -2.43 1.87
C SER A 39 -8.38 -3.26 0.59
N ASP A 40 -8.92 -2.73 -0.51
CA ASP A 40 -8.91 -3.44 -1.80
C ASP A 40 -7.48 -3.67 -2.31
N ILE A 41 -6.60 -2.68 -2.14
CA ILE A 41 -5.18 -2.80 -2.52
C ILE A 41 -4.46 -3.84 -1.65
N VAL A 42 -4.67 -3.82 -0.33
CA VAL A 42 -4.10 -4.81 0.59
C VAL A 42 -4.59 -6.20 0.22
N LEU A 43 -5.90 -6.44 0.22
CA LEU A 43 -6.48 -7.77 0.05
C LEU A 43 -6.08 -8.40 -1.29
N SER A 44 -6.04 -7.60 -2.36
CA SER A 44 -5.82 -8.08 -3.73
C SER A 44 -4.39 -8.51 -4.08
N LYS A 45 -3.40 -8.16 -3.25
CA LYS A 45 -1.96 -8.36 -3.52
C LYS A 45 -1.46 -7.77 -4.84
N VAL A 46 -2.15 -6.80 -5.43
CA VAL A 46 -1.81 -6.28 -6.77
C VAL A 46 -0.47 -5.56 -6.85
N LEU A 47 0.09 -5.14 -5.71
CA LEU A 47 1.40 -4.50 -5.65
C LEU A 47 2.55 -5.49 -5.44
N ILE A 48 2.26 -6.74 -5.07
CA ILE A 48 3.29 -7.73 -4.74
C ILE A 48 4.17 -8.00 -5.96
N GLY A 49 5.48 -8.00 -5.74
CA GLY A 49 6.49 -8.18 -6.78
C GLY A 49 6.81 -6.92 -7.59
N LEU A 50 6.05 -5.83 -7.45
CA LEU A 50 6.37 -4.55 -8.10
C LEU A 50 7.57 -3.89 -7.45
N THR A 51 8.41 -3.28 -8.29
CA THR A 51 9.53 -2.43 -7.88
C THR A 51 9.04 -1.08 -7.35
N GLN A 52 9.91 -0.38 -6.62
CA GLN A 52 9.61 0.98 -6.16
C GLN A 52 9.18 1.93 -7.30
N LEU A 53 9.82 1.83 -8.48
CA LEU A 53 9.47 2.66 -9.62
C LEU A 53 8.06 2.36 -10.12
N GLU A 54 7.71 1.09 -10.30
CA GLU A 54 6.38 0.67 -10.75
C GLU A 54 5.29 1.10 -9.76
N ILE A 55 5.56 1.02 -8.45
CA ILE A 55 4.64 1.52 -7.42
C ILE A 55 4.38 3.02 -7.61
N VAL A 56 5.43 3.83 -7.79
CA VAL A 56 5.27 5.28 -8.04
C VAL A 56 4.56 5.56 -9.36
N GLU A 57 4.81 4.76 -10.39
CA GLU A 57 4.11 4.83 -11.68
C GLU A 57 2.62 4.48 -11.57
N HIS A 58 2.21 3.66 -10.61
CA HIS A 58 0.81 3.32 -10.39
C HIS A 58 0.12 4.22 -9.37
N MET A 59 0.79 4.53 -8.26
CA MET A 59 0.18 5.17 -7.07
C MET A 59 0.61 6.62 -6.87
N GLY A 60 1.66 7.06 -7.55
CA GLY A 60 2.25 8.38 -7.39
C GLY A 60 3.31 8.39 -6.29
N THR A 61 3.90 9.56 -6.06
CA THR A 61 4.90 9.75 -5.01
C THR A 61 4.25 9.49 -3.64
N PRO A 62 4.80 8.59 -2.81
CA PRO A 62 4.32 8.36 -1.45
C PRO A 62 4.55 9.60 -0.58
N ASP A 63 3.77 9.72 0.50
CA ASP A 63 3.85 10.83 1.43
C ASP A 63 5.05 10.73 2.37
N ALA A 64 5.54 9.52 2.61
CA ALA A 64 6.69 9.24 3.45
C ALA A 64 7.54 8.09 2.90
N PHE A 65 8.86 8.20 3.11
CA PHE A 65 9.84 7.16 2.84
C PHE A 65 10.62 6.87 4.13
N THR A 66 10.80 5.59 4.46
CA THR A 66 11.63 5.18 5.61
C THR A 66 12.62 4.11 5.20
N ALA A 67 13.87 4.25 5.65
CA ALA A 67 14.89 3.20 5.59
C ALA A 67 14.88 2.44 6.92
N LEU A 68 14.86 1.10 6.87
CA LEU A 68 14.99 0.28 8.07
C LEU A 68 16.48 0.18 8.42
N HIS A 69 16.89 0.84 9.51
CA HIS A 69 18.29 0.96 9.95
C HIS A 69 19.00 -0.39 10.12
N GLU A 70 18.26 -1.47 10.41
CA GLU A 70 18.82 -2.80 10.64
C GLU A 70 19.27 -3.51 9.36
N ILE A 71 18.91 -3.01 8.17
CA ILE A 71 19.13 -3.72 6.91
C ILE A 71 19.70 -2.83 5.78
N GLY A 72 20.36 -1.73 6.16
CA GLY A 72 21.06 -0.82 5.26
C GLY A 72 20.21 0.37 4.74
N PRO A 73 20.81 1.30 3.98
CA PRO A 73 20.20 2.59 3.59
C PRO A 73 19.13 2.49 2.49
N HIS A 74 18.65 1.29 2.19
CA HIS A 74 17.62 1.08 1.17
C HIS A 74 16.26 1.52 1.74
N ILE A 75 15.52 2.32 0.98
CA ILE A 75 14.11 2.60 1.26
C ILE A 75 13.40 1.26 1.19
N ARG A 76 12.97 0.74 2.34
CA ARG A 76 12.22 -0.52 2.43
C ARG A 76 10.76 -0.31 2.69
N HIS A 77 10.36 0.94 2.96
CA HIS A 77 9.03 1.27 3.39
C HIS A 77 8.55 2.56 2.73
N THR A 78 7.38 2.51 2.08
CA THR A 78 6.67 3.68 1.57
C THR A 78 5.26 3.76 2.14
N GLY A 79 4.86 4.96 2.54
CA GLY A 79 3.56 5.22 3.16
C GLY A 79 2.69 6.17 2.33
N TYR A 80 1.42 5.84 2.17
CA TYR A 80 0.42 6.73 1.57
C TYR A 80 -0.66 7.08 2.60
N ASN A 81 -0.78 8.37 2.90
CA ASN A 81 -1.78 8.87 3.84
C ASN A 81 -3.17 8.83 3.18
N ALA A 82 -4.07 8.08 3.80
CA ALA A 82 -5.49 8.11 3.53
C ALA A 82 -6.25 8.58 4.78
N MET A 83 -7.30 9.39 4.60
CA MET A 83 -8.05 9.97 5.71
C MET A 83 -9.51 10.08 5.32
N ASP A 84 -10.41 9.69 6.22
CA ASP A 84 -11.80 10.15 6.21
C ASP A 84 -12.08 11.05 7.42
N ASP A 85 -13.35 11.42 7.63
CA ASP A 85 -13.77 12.30 8.71
C ASP A 85 -13.62 11.66 10.10
N GLU A 86 -13.41 10.33 10.18
CA GLU A 86 -13.42 9.54 11.42
C GLU A 86 -12.08 8.82 11.70
N SER A 87 -11.25 8.58 10.69
CA SER A 87 -10.09 7.70 10.78
C SER A 87 -8.97 8.04 9.78
N LYS A 88 -7.72 7.89 10.25
CA LYS A 88 -6.52 7.98 9.41
C LYS A 88 -6.02 6.56 9.14
N CYS A 89 -5.78 6.26 7.88
CA CYS A 89 -5.23 4.99 7.41
C CYS A 89 -3.94 5.28 6.65
N ASP A 90 -2.84 4.67 7.06
CA ASP A 90 -1.60 4.70 6.28
C ASP A 90 -1.45 3.36 5.56
N LEU A 91 -1.42 3.40 4.22
CA LEU A 91 -1.09 2.24 3.40
C LEU A 91 0.43 2.12 3.34
N LEU A 92 0.94 1.04 3.90
CA LEU A 92 2.35 0.77 4.10
C LEU A 92 2.79 -0.35 3.17
N ILE A 93 3.87 -0.13 2.42
CA ILE A 93 4.42 -1.10 1.46
C ILE A 93 5.86 -1.44 1.83
N GLU A 94 6.12 -2.72 2.06
CA GLU A 94 7.44 -3.25 2.38
C GLU A 94 8.13 -3.85 1.15
N LEU A 95 9.41 -3.52 0.96
CA LEU A 95 10.25 -4.05 -0.11
C LEU A 95 11.26 -5.09 0.42
N ASN A 96 11.46 -6.16 -0.33
CA ASN A 96 12.50 -7.16 -0.09
C ASN A 96 13.90 -6.67 -0.54
N ASP A 97 14.92 -7.52 -0.37
CA ASP A 97 16.31 -7.20 -0.72
C ASP A 97 16.53 -6.96 -2.23
N ASP A 98 15.63 -7.46 -3.08
CA ASP A 98 15.64 -7.20 -4.53
C ASP A 98 14.93 -5.88 -4.90
N GLY A 99 14.43 -5.11 -3.91
CA GLY A 99 13.70 -3.86 -4.12
C GLY A 99 12.28 -4.05 -4.64
N LYS A 100 11.69 -5.23 -4.46
CA LYS A 100 10.33 -5.57 -4.87
C LYS A 100 9.41 -5.70 -3.68
N THR A 101 8.15 -5.35 -3.87
CA THR A 101 7.12 -5.43 -2.83
C THR A 101 6.94 -6.86 -2.32
N SER A 102 7.17 -7.07 -1.04
CA SER A 102 6.98 -8.35 -0.35
C SER A 102 5.75 -8.38 0.54
N GLU A 103 5.37 -7.23 1.11
CA GLU A 103 4.22 -7.11 1.99
C GLU A 103 3.54 -5.75 1.82
N VAL A 104 2.22 -5.73 1.96
CA VAL A 104 1.43 -4.49 2.02
C VAL A 104 0.48 -4.61 3.20
N HIS A 105 0.42 -3.57 4.04
CA HIS A 105 -0.49 -3.52 5.17
C HIS A 105 -1.07 -2.12 5.35
N VAL A 106 -2.14 -2.03 6.14
CA VAL A 106 -2.78 -0.77 6.50
C VAL A 106 -2.69 -0.62 8.01
N ASP A 107 -2.18 0.54 8.46
CA ASP A 107 -2.23 0.97 9.86
C ASP A 107 -3.35 2.00 10.03
N VAL A 108 -4.28 1.74 10.95
CA VAL A 108 -5.46 2.58 11.21
C VAL A 108 -5.31 3.24 12.59
N PHE A 109 -5.45 4.56 12.64
CA PHE A 109 -5.31 5.41 13.82
C PHE A 109 -6.64 6.00 14.27
#